data_AF-A0A7Y5NH07-F1
#
_entry.id   AF-A0A7Y5NH07-F1
#
_cell.length_a   1.000
_cell.length_b   1.000
_cell.length_c   1.000
_cell.angle_alpha   90.00
_cell.angle_beta   90.00
_cell.angle_gamma   90.00
#
_symmetry.space_group_name_H-M   'P 1'
#
loop_
_entity.id
_entity.type
_entity.pdbx_description
1 polymer ?
#
loop_
_entity_poly.entity_id
_entity_poly.type
_entity_poly.pdbx_seq_one_letter_code
_entity_poly.pdbx_strand_id
1 'polypeptide(L)'
;MRVPPLLSAVTAVVLTGGVGFATAGAATGDSTRVFVPSATVNADHTVTLPLHRGRSGDQTVWFVVTEASDSAHAATWRSSVSQKLGNARGTTAVQRVTIDHDGTVVFPATVDFSPDRVISPGPTGFPPAAAVPGAVGEAGYSPLVELPDGAVLNAPQLANTTGRADKVTALDVTGPTVRYELTDGFARGNPVEYASTDSSDAGAAAIEDVTFAPALNAAPFAGGDGTDSARASLAAFTNGKTGVGDPDRQGLNSALLGEGSPLNVLAWTPNQGRYSPLWDVHLSTWAPGETPTRQTEFARVADLAEAGRVTAFPSGPWGASGFIVDCPIIAQR
;
A
#
# COMPACT_ATOMS: atom_id res chain seq x y z
N MET A 1 11.29 49.91 70.21
CA MET A 1 12.44 50.46 69.46
C MET A 1 12.57 49.74 68.12
N ARG A 2 12.01 50.32 67.06
CA ARG A 2 12.50 50.32 65.68
C ARG A 2 11.47 51.07 64.82
N VAL A 3 11.97 52.10 64.18
CA VAL A 3 11.31 53.12 63.36
C VAL A 3 10.84 52.51 62.03
N PRO A 4 9.69 52.90 61.45
CA PRO A 4 9.41 52.63 60.05
C PRO A 4 9.90 53.79 59.16
N PRO A 5 10.56 53.53 58.03
CA PRO A 5 10.65 54.47 56.91
C PRO A 5 9.71 53.98 55.79
N LEU A 6 8.78 54.80 55.34
CA LEU A 6 8.88 55.82 54.29
C LEU A 6 8.11 55.36 53.06
N LEU A 7 6.96 56.00 52.85
CA LEU A 7 6.28 56.06 51.56
C LEU A 7 7.26 56.61 50.50
N SER A 8 7.26 55.99 49.33
CA SER A 8 7.59 56.66 48.08
C SER A 8 6.66 56.15 47.00
N ALA A 9 5.71 57.01 46.65
CA ALA A 9 4.88 56.86 45.47
C ALA A 9 5.72 57.19 44.23
N VAL A 10 5.72 56.30 43.25
CA VAL A 10 6.10 56.64 41.88
C VAL A 10 4.98 56.18 40.96
N THR A 11 4.36 57.18 40.36
CA THR A 11 3.32 57.12 39.33
C THR A 11 3.86 56.43 38.07
N ALA A 12 3.22 55.34 37.64
CA ALA A 12 3.45 54.75 36.32
C ALA A 12 2.26 55.08 35.40
N VAL A 13 2.58 55.78 34.33
CA VAL A 13 1.72 56.21 33.22
C VAL A 13 1.13 55.00 32.50
N VAL A 14 -0.19 54.96 32.34
CA VAL A 14 -0.88 53.99 31.48
C VAL A 14 -0.80 54.49 30.04
N LEU A 15 0.01 53.81 29.22
CA LEU A 15 -0.01 53.94 27.77
C LEU A 15 -0.86 52.80 27.21
N THR A 16 -2.05 53.14 26.72
CA THR A 16 -2.94 52.23 25.97
C THR A 16 -2.35 51.94 24.59
N GLY A 17 -1.53 50.90 24.50
CA GLY A 17 -1.10 50.29 23.24
C GLY A 17 -2.13 49.28 22.76
N GLY A 18 -2.88 49.61 21.71
CA GLY A 18 -3.78 48.69 21.03
C GLY A 18 -2.99 47.54 20.40
N VAL A 19 -3.16 46.34 20.93
CA VAL A 19 -2.63 45.11 20.32
C VAL A 19 -3.63 44.68 19.25
N GLY A 20 -3.36 45.04 18.01
CA GLY A 20 -3.99 44.41 16.87
C GLY A 20 -3.49 42.97 16.81
N PHE A 21 -4.26 42.03 17.34
CA PHE A 21 -4.05 40.61 17.05
C PHE A 21 -4.37 40.41 15.58
N ALA A 22 -3.32 40.45 14.74
CA ALA A 22 -3.39 39.81 13.44
C ALA A 22 -3.68 38.33 13.71
N THR A 23 -4.89 37.89 13.43
CA THR A 23 -5.22 36.49 13.34
C THR A 23 -4.37 35.93 12.21
N ALA A 24 -3.23 35.33 12.57
CA ALA A 24 -2.52 34.44 11.69
C ALA A 24 -3.54 33.38 11.27
N GLY A 25 -4.04 33.48 10.05
CA GLY A 25 -4.84 32.43 9.46
C GLY A 25 -4.04 31.15 9.60
N ALA A 26 -4.62 30.17 10.29
CA ALA A 26 -4.10 28.82 10.26
C ALA A 26 -4.18 28.36 8.80
N ALA A 27 -3.07 28.48 8.07
CA ALA A 27 -2.86 27.67 6.90
C ALA A 27 -2.73 26.25 7.43
N THR A 28 -3.85 25.51 7.44
CA THR A 28 -3.83 24.05 7.44
C THR A 28 -3.26 23.65 6.09
N GLY A 29 -1.93 23.69 5.98
CA GLY A 29 -1.24 23.01 4.89
C GLY A 29 -1.52 21.53 5.07
N ASP A 30 -2.32 20.99 4.15
CA ASP A 30 -2.60 19.57 4.00
C ASP A 30 -1.28 18.88 3.66
N SER A 31 -0.49 18.55 4.70
CA SER A 31 0.87 18.10 4.51
C SER A 31 0.86 16.62 4.17
N THR A 32 0.83 16.32 2.87
CA THR A 32 1.01 14.95 2.38
C THR A 32 2.36 14.42 2.84
N ARG A 33 2.34 13.33 3.61
CA ARG A 33 3.52 12.59 4.00
C ARG A 33 3.81 11.51 2.98
N VAL A 34 4.93 11.62 2.27
CA VAL A 34 5.44 10.57 1.38
C VAL A 34 6.37 9.66 2.16
N PHE A 35 6.16 8.34 2.07
CA PHE A 35 6.93 7.34 2.82
C PHE A 35 8.13 6.80 2.05
N VAL A 36 8.00 6.62 0.73
CA VAL A 36 9.09 6.14 -0.13
C VAL A 36 10.00 7.31 -0.52
N PRO A 37 11.26 7.39 -0.05
CA PRO A 37 12.13 8.57 -0.23
C PRO A 37 12.48 8.92 -1.69
N SER A 38 12.29 7.99 -2.62
CA SER A 38 12.50 8.17 -4.05
C SER A 38 11.23 8.56 -4.82
N ALA A 39 10.06 8.47 -4.19
CA ALA A 39 8.78 8.70 -4.83
C ALA A 39 8.44 10.20 -4.94
N THR A 40 7.78 10.56 -6.04
CA THR A 40 7.08 11.83 -6.20
C THR A 40 5.61 11.55 -6.45
N VAL A 41 4.74 11.89 -5.50
CA VAL A 41 3.29 11.80 -5.69
C VAL A 41 2.83 12.97 -6.55
N ASN A 42 1.99 12.67 -7.55
CA ASN A 42 1.50 13.63 -8.51
C ASN A 42 0.02 13.94 -8.24
N ALA A 43 -0.43 15.10 -8.73
CA ALA A 43 -1.80 15.58 -8.49
C ALA A 43 -2.90 14.73 -9.15
N ASP A 44 -2.56 13.85 -10.09
CA ASP A 44 -3.47 13.00 -10.86
C ASP A 44 -3.54 11.56 -10.33
N HIS A 45 -3.30 11.35 -9.02
CA HIS A 45 -3.34 10.03 -8.38
C HIS A 45 -2.34 9.02 -9.00
N THR A 46 -1.16 9.50 -9.34
CA THR A 46 -0.05 8.66 -9.78
C THR A 46 1.20 8.95 -8.96
N VAL A 47 2.14 7.99 -8.92
CA VAL A 47 3.48 8.18 -8.37
C VAL A 47 4.52 8.08 -9.48
N THR A 48 5.52 8.95 -9.43
CA THR A 48 6.74 8.81 -10.23
C THR A 48 7.81 8.14 -9.38
N LEU A 49 8.35 7.01 -9.85
CA LEU A 49 9.38 6.20 -9.18
C LEU A 49 10.62 6.06 -10.07
N PRO A 50 11.82 5.89 -9.50
CA PRO A 50 13.00 5.48 -10.28
C PRO A 50 12.79 4.10 -10.88
N LEU A 51 13.14 3.97 -12.15
CA LEU A 51 13.08 2.71 -12.88
C LEU A 51 14.46 2.08 -12.94
N HIS A 52 14.58 0.85 -12.46
CA HIS A 52 15.84 0.11 -12.45
C HIS A 52 15.88 -0.91 -13.57
N ARG A 53 17.05 -1.08 -14.17
CA ARG A 53 17.30 -2.08 -15.20
C ARG A 53 17.84 -3.36 -14.56
N GLY A 54 17.20 -4.48 -14.85
CA GLY A 54 17.66 -5.83 -14.51
C GLY A 54 17.65 -6.75 -15.73
N ARG A 55 17.88 -8.03 -15.49
CA ARG A 55 17.78 -9.09 -16.51
C ARG A 55 17.11 -10.34 -15.97
N SER A 56 16.35 -11.05 -16.78
CA SER A 56 15.93 -12.43 -16.54
C SER A 56 16.18 -13.24 -17.80
N GLY A 57 16.96 -14.33 -17.71
CA GLY A 57 17.48 -15.00 -18.91
C GLY A 57 18.24 -14.02 -19.81
N ASP A 58 17.86 -13.92 -21.09
CA ASP A 58 18.40 -12.94 -22.04
C ASP A 58 17.55 -11.65 -22.14
N GLN A 59 16.47 -11.55 -21.37
CA GLN A 59 15.52 -10.44 -21.45
C GLN A 59 15.88 -9.33 -20.47
N THR A 60 15.79 -8.08 -20.92
CA THR A 60 15.82 -6.93 -20.02
C THR A 60 14.50 -6.85 -19.27
N VAL A 61 14.57 -6.66 -17.96
CA VAL A 61 13.41 -6.39 -17.10
C VAL A 61 13.57 -5.02 -16.45
N TRP A 62 12.47 -4.31 -16.29
CA TRP A 62 12.42 -3.02 -15.61
C TRP A 62 11.62 -3.15 -14.33
N PHE A 63 12.18 -2.72 -13.21
CA PHE A 63 11.59 -2.89 -11.89
C PHE A 63 11.76 -1.62 -11.06
N VAL A 64 10.97 -1.49 -9.99
CA VAL A 64 11.11 -0.43 -8.99
C VAL A 64 11.54 -1.04 -7.66
N VAL A 65 12.00 -0.25 -6.70
CA VAL A 65 12.23 -0.71 -5.32
C VAL A 65 11.50 0.20 -4.34
N THR A 66 10.56 -0.35 -3.59
CA THR A 66 9.68 0.41 -2.68
C THR A 66 9.99 0.16 -1.21
N GLU A 67 10.48 -1.04 -0.86
CA GLU A 67 10.90 -1.41 0.48
C GLU A 67 12.18 -2.24 0.50
N ALA A 68 12.91 -2.16 1.61
CA ALA A 68 13.96 -3.10 1.97
C ALA A 68 13.78 -3.61 3.41
N SER A 69 14.28 -4.82 3.68
CA SER A 69 14.23 -5.45 5.01
C SER A 69 15.08 -4.77 6.07
N ASP A 70 16.02 -3.92 5.67
CA ASP A 70 16.91 -3.22 6.58
C ASP A 70 17.21 -1.79 6.11
N SER A 71 17.68 -0.97 7.04
CA SER A 71 17.93 0.46 6.82
C SER A 71 19.09 0.75 5.86
N ALA A 72 20.09 -0.14 5.77
CA ALA A 72 21.24 0.09 4.91
C ALA A 72 20.86 -0.07 3.43
N HIS A 73 20.11 -1.12 3.11
CA HIS A 73 19.53 -1.32 1.79
C HIS A 73 18.47 -0.27 1.46
N ALA A 74 17.61 0.08 2.41
CA ALA A 74 16.63 1.14 2.18
C ALA A 74 17.29 2.49 1.85
N ALA A 75 18.41 2.83 2.52
CA ALA A 75 19.18 4.02 2.19
C ALA A 75 19.80 3.94 0.78
N THR A 76 20.33 2.78 0.40
CA THR A 76 20.94 2.52 -0.92
C THR A 76 19.93 2.69 -2.05
N TRP A 77 18.75 2.08 -1.91
CA TRP A 77 17.68 2.11 -2.90
C TRP A 77 16.76 3.33 -2.78
N ARG A 78 16.96 4.16 -1.74
CA ARG A 78 16.09 5.28 -1.38
C ARG A 78 14.63 4.82 -1.24
N SER A 79 14.44 3.66 -0.64
CA SER A 79 13.14 3.01 -0.41
C SER A 79 12.70 3.14 1.05
N SER A 80 11.49 2.69 1.38
CA SER A 80 11.03 2.55 2.76
C SER A 80 11.73 1.36 3.44
N VAL A 81 11.68 1.30 4.78
CA VAL A 81 12.11 0.13 5.55
C VAL A 81 10.88 -0.67 5.96
N SER A 82 10.88 -1.98 5.68
CA SER A 82 9.96 -2.94 6.28
C SER A 82 10.74 -4.15 6.78
N GLN A 83 11.06 -4.15 8.08
CA GLN A 83 11.82 -5.24 8.72
C GLN A 83 11.13 -6.60 8.58
N LYS A 84 9.80 -6.60 8.46
CA LYS A 84 8.99 -7.81 8.29
C LYS A 84 9.33 -8.57 7.02
N LEU A 85 9.77 -7.90 5.95
CA LEU A 85 10.22 -8.58 4.72
C LEU A 85 11.38 -9.55 4.97
N GLY A 86 12.20 -9.31 6.01
CA GLY A 86 13.26 -10.23 6.40
C GLY A 86 12.76 -11.64 6.78
N ASN A 87 11.51 -11.76 7.24
CA ASN A 87 10.90 -13.06 7.56
C ASN A 87 10.66 -13.92 6.32
N ALA A 88 10.58 -13.34 5.12
CA ALA A 88 10.40 -14.09 3.87
C ALA A 88 11.71 -14.73 3.35
N ARG A 89 12.87 -14.38 3.93
CA ARG A 89 14.18 -14.90 3.52
C ARG A 89 14.19 -16.43 3.47
N GLY A 90 14.70 -16.99 2.38
CA GLY A 90 14.82 -18.43 2.20
C GLY A 90 13.52 -19.21 2.02
N THR A 91 12.38 -18.52 1.95
CA THR A 91 11.10 -19.14 1.53
C THR A 91 10.95 -19.11 0.01
N THR A 92 9.89 -19.73 -0.53
CA THR A 92 9.57 -19.61 -1.96
C THR A 92 8.87 -18.29 -2.31
N ALA A 93 8.62 -17.42 -1.32
CA ALA A 93 8.05 -16.10 -1.56
C ALA A 93 9.08 -15.08 -2.05
N VAL A 94 10.36 -15.44 -2.11
CA VAL A 94 11.43 -14.59 -2.63
C VAL A 94 12.07 -15.23 -3.85
N GLN A 95 12.43 -14.39 -4.82
CA GLN A 95 13.37 -14.75 -5.87
C GLN A 95 14.78 -14.52 -5.37
N ARG A 96 15.61 -15.57 -5.32
CA ARG A 96 17.04 -15.39 -5.04
C ARG A 96 17.72 -14.83 -6.27
N VAL A 97 18.12 -13.57 -6.22
CA VAL A 97 18.77 -12.89 -7.34
C VAL A 97 20.27 -13.02 -7.24
N THR A 98 20.94 -12.86 -8.39
CA THR A 98 22.39 -12.63 -8.44
C THR A 98 22.65 -11.20 -8.90
N ILE A 99 23.86 -10.71 -8.62
CA ILE A 99 24.30 -9.38 -9.05
C ILE A 99 25.49 -9.60 -10.00
N ASP A 100 25.32 -9.18 -11.25
CA ASP A 100 26.39 -9.18 -12.23
C ASP A 100 27.49 -8.16 -11.82
N HIS A 101 28.69 -8.28 -12.38
CA HIS A 101 29.83 -7.43 -12.01
C HIS A 101 29.57 -5.92 -12.20
N ASP A 102 28.66 -5.57 -13.12
CA ASP A 102 28.26 -4.18 -13.38
C ASP A 102 27.13 -3.68 -12.44
N GLY A 103 26.70 -4.51 -11.49
CA GLY A 103 25.61 -4.21 -10.55
C GLY A 103 24.22 -4.59 -11.04
N THR A 104 24.09 -5.19 -12.23
CA THR A 104 22.78 -5.61 -12.77
C THR A 104 22.18 -6.72 -11.90
N VAL A 105 20.93 -6.52 -11.47
CA VAL A 105 20.14 -7.56 -10.77
C VAL A 105 19.65 -8.58 -11.79
N VAL A 106 19.95 -9.86 -11.54
CA VAL A 106 19.55 -10.98 -12.38
C VAL A 106 18.48 -11.80 -11.68
N PHE A 107 17.27 -11.80 -12.26
CA PHE A 107 16.08 -12.47 -11.76
C PHE A 107 15.95 -13.87 -12.35
N PRO A 108 15.63 -14.90 -11.53
CA PRO A 108 15.41 -16.26 -12.01
C PRO A 108 14.10 -16.45 -12.78
N ALA A 109 13.10 -15.59 -12.57
CA ALA A 109 11.82 -15.60 -13.27
C ALA A 109 11.37 -14.17 -13.64
N THR A 110 10.54 -14.05 -14.68
CA THR A 110 9.95 -12.77 -15.11
C THR A 110 8.42 -12.83 -15.15
N VAL A 111 7.81 -11.81 -15.74
CA VAL A 111 6.35 -11.64 -15.87
C VAL A 111 5.99 -11.65 -17.34
N ASP A 112 4.93 -12.36 -17.70
CA ASP A 112 4.26 -12.21 -18.98
C ASP A 112 3.20 -11.11 -18.87
N PHE A 113 3.46 -9.97 -19.53
CA PHE A 113 2.57 -8.81 -19.62
C PHE A 113 1.74 -8.80 -20.93
N SER A 114 1.76 -9.89 -21.69
CA SER A 114 0.98 -10.00 -22.93
C SER A 114 -0.52 -10.33 -22.79
N PRO A 115 -1.03 -10.92 -21.68
CA PRO A 115 -2.46 -11.17 -21.53
C PRO A 115 -3.32 -9.90 -21.50
N ASP A 116 -4.51 -9.98 -22.10
CA ASP A 116 -5.53 -8.94 -21.90
C ASP A 116 -6.26 -9.19 -20.59
N ARG A 117 -6.30 -8.18 -19.71
CA ARG A 117 -7.11 -8.23 -18.51
C ARG A 117 -8.60 -8.29 -18.84
N VAL A 118 -9.33 -9.19 -18.17
CA VAL A 118 -10.79 -9.27 -18.26
C VAL A 118 -11.39 -9.11 -16.86
N ILE A 119 -12.20 -8.07 -16.69
CA ILE A 119 -13.02 -7.88 -15.49
C ILE A 119 -14.45 -7.56 -15.90
N SER A 120 -15.42 -8.26 -15.30
CA SER A 120 -16.84 -7.92 -15.45
C SER A 120 -17.48 -7.95 -14.07
N PRO A 121 -18.21 -6.90 -13.66
CA PRO A 121 -18.96 -6.93 -12.41
C PRO A 121 -19.99 -8.06 -12.42
N GLY A 122 -20.23 -8.63 -11.24
CA GLY A 122 -21.43 -9.43 -10.99
C GLY A 122 -22.67 -8.53 -10.84
N PRO A 123 -23.84 -9.11 -10.56
CA PRO A 123 -25.11 -8.37 -10.42
C PRO A 123 -25.07 -7.23 -9.40
N THR A 124 -24.23 -7.37 -8.38
CA THR A 124 -24.02 -6.39 -7.30
C THR A 124 -22.58 -5.85 -7.29
N GLY A 125 -21.86 -5.93 -8.42
CA GLY A 125 -20.44 -5.61 -8.49
C GLY A 125 -19.56 -6.79 -8.11
N PHE A 126 -19.56 -7.16 -6.82
CA PHE A 126 -18.79 -8.30 -6.28
C PHE A 126 -19.71 -9.47 -5.86
N PRO A 127 -19.31 -10.74 -6.06
CA PRO A 127 -18.11 -11.17 -6.80
C PRO A 127 -18.21 -10.86 -8.29
N PRO A 128 -17.09 -10.69 -9.01
CA PRO A 128 -17.10 -10.44 -10.45
C PRO A 128 -17.67 -11.65 -11.21
N ALA A 129 -18.33 -11.39 -12.34
CA ALA A 129 -18.79 -12.43 -13.26
C ALA A 129 -17.65 -13.03 -14.09
N ALA A 130 -16.58 -12.26 -14.32
CA ALA A 130 -15.34 -12.70 -14.94
C ALA A 130 -14.16 -11.93 -14.33
N ALA A 131 -13.05 -12.62 -14.07
CA ALA A 131 -11.83 -12.04 -13.52
C ALA A 131 -10.61 -12.81 -14.07
N VAL A 132 -9.85 -12.18 -14.96
CA VAL A 132 -8.62 -12.69 -15.58
C VAL A 132 -7.55 -11.59 -15.49
N PRO A 133 -6.37 -11.86 -14.90
CA PRO A 133 -5.27 -10.90 -14.83
C PRO A 133 -4.71 -10.51 -16.21
N GLY A 134 -4.23 -9.27 -16.35
CA GLY A 134 -3.49 -8.80 -17.53
C GLY A 134 -1.98 -9.11 -17.48
N ALA A 135 -1.46 -9.45 -16.30
CA ALA A 135 -0.06 -9.81 -16.12
C ALA A 135 0.06 -11.08 -15.27
N VAL A 136 0.91 -12.00 -15.69
CA VAL A 136 1.11 -13.31 -15.03
C VAL A 136 2.59 -13.56 -14.81
N GLY A 137 2.97 -13.70 -13.55
CA GLY A 137 4.32 -14.13 -13.18
C GLY A 137 4.61 -15.56 -13.67
N GLU A 138 5.80 -15.78 -14.20
CA GLU A 138 6.29 -17.11 -14.50
C GLU A 138 6.36 -17.98 -13.23
N ALA A 139 6.54 -19.29 -13.41
CA ALA A 139 6.74 -20.19 -12.29
C ALA A 139 7.93 -19.73 -11.43
N GLY A 140 7.67 -19.43 -10.15
CA GLY A 140 8.68 -18.94 -9.20
C GLY A 140 8.86 -17.42 -9.18
N TYR A 141 8.17 -16.66 -10.03
CA TYR A 141 8.15 -15.20 -9.94
C TYR A 141 7.52 -14.74 -8.62
N SER A 142 8.15 -13.73 -8.02
CA SER A 142 7.66 -12.98 -6.87
C SER A 142 8.21 -11.55 -6.94
N PRO A 143 7.46 -10.52 -6.52
CA PRO A 143 8.01 -9.16 -6.41
C PRO A 143 9.11 -9.06 -5.34
N LEU A 144 9.17 -9.99 -4.38
CA LEU A 144 10.25 -9.99 -3.40
C LEU A 144 11.50 -10.66 -3.95
N VAL A 145 12.65 -10.03 -3.73
CA VAL A 145 13.97 -10.58 -4.07
C VAL A 145 14.85 -10.73 -2.83
N GLU A 146 15.59 -11.83 -2.73
CA GLU A 146 16.66 -12.03 -1.75
C GLU A 146 18.01 -11.75 -2.43
N LEU A 147 18.71 -10.72 -1.96
CA LEU A 147 20.05 -10.36 -2.41
C LEU A 147 21.12 -11.36 -1.92
N PRO A 148 22.33 -11.39 -2.51
CA PRO A 148 23.38 -12.32 -2.10
C PRO A 148 23.83 -12.23 -0.64
N ASP A 149 23.66 -11.07 0.01
CA ASP A 149 23.95 -10.86 1.43
C ASP A 149 22.75 -11.15 2.35
N GLY A 150 21.63 -11.61 1.77
CA GLY A 150 20.41 -12.02 2.44
C GLY A 150 19.40 -10.90 2.66
N ALA A 151 19.68 -9.64 2.30
CA ALA A 151 18.65 -8.60 2.38
C ALA A 151 17.48 -8.93 1.45
N VAL A 152 16.25 -8.62 1.90
CA VAL A 152 15.05 -8.79 1.09
C VAL A 152 14.58 -7.42 0.62
N LEU A 153 14.42 -7.25 -0.69
CA LEU A 153 13.81 -6.06 -1.29
C LEU A 153 12.41 -6.39 -1.78
N ASN A 154 11.53 -5.40 -1.72
CA ASN A 154 10.34 -5.40 -2.57
C ASN A 154 10.69 -4.74 -3.91
N ALA A 155 10.72 -5.55 -4.97
CA ALA A 155 11.26 -5.20 -6.27
C ALA A 155 10.36 -5.69 -7.45
N PRO A 156 9.10 -5.23 -7.53
CA PRO A 156 8.17 -5.69 -8.55
C PRO A 156 8.64 -5.29 -9.96
N GLN A 157 8.50 -6.22 -10.91
CA GLN A 157 8.78 -5.96 -12.33
C GLN A 157 7.58 -5.25 -12.95
N LEU A 158 7.82 -4.18 -13.72
CA LEU A 158 6.78 -3.34 -14.31
C LEU A 158 6.81 -3.32 -15.85
N ALA A 159 7.90 -3.77 -16.47
CA ALA A 159 7.96 -3.91 -17.93
C ALA A 159 9.07 -4.87 -18.36
N ASN A 160 8.87 -5.52 -19.51
CA ASN A 160 9.89 -6.25 -20.25
C ASN A 160 9.52 -6.27 -21.74
N THR A 161 10.01 -7.25 -22.50
CA THR A 161 9.71 -7.36 -23.94
C THR A 161 8.29 -7.79 -24.27
N THR A 162 7.54 -8.37 -23.32
CA THR A 162 6.15 -8.82 -23.51
C THR A 162 5.14 -7.68 -23.34
N GLY A 163 5.52 -6.62 -22.61
CA GLY A 163 4.64 -5.50 -22.31
C GLY A 163 5.04 -4.77 -21.02
N ARG A 164 4.04 -4.19 -20.37
CA ARG A 164 4.17 -3.45 -19.10
C ARG A 164 2.98 -3.76 -18.20
N ALA A 165 3.16 -3.57 -16.90
CA ALA A 165 2.08 -3.69 -15.93
C ALA A 165 0.95 -2.69 -16.25
N ASP A 166 -0.30 -3.11 -16.03
CA ASP A 166 -1.50 -2.40 -16.47
C ASP A 166 -1.57 -0.95 -15.94
N LYS A 167 -1.17 -0.74 -14.68
CA LYS A 167 -1.13 0.57 -14.00
C LYS A 167 0.03 1.49 -14.42
N VAL A 168 0.88 1.09 -15.36
CA VAL A 168 1.94 1.97 -15.89
C VAL A 168 1.34 2.98 -16.87
N THR A 169 1.25 4.24 -16.44
CA THR A 169 0.72 5.34 -17.27
C THR A 169 1.79 6.00 -18.14
N ALA A 170 3.05 6.00 -17.69
CA ALA A 170 4.20 6.44 -18.49
C ALA A 170 5.48 5.67 -18.10
N LEU A 171 6.33 5.40 -19.08
CA LEU A 171 7.61 4.70 -18.89
C LEU A 171 8.70 5.47 -19.65
N ASP A 172 9.74 5.94 -18.95
CA ASP A 172 10.90 6.61 -19.52
C ASP A 172 12.17 5.84 -19.14
N VAL A 173 12.69 5.05 -20.07
CA VAL A 173 13.92 4.27 -19.87
C VAL A 173 15.20 5.10 -20.04
N THR A 174 15.11 6.33 -20.57
CA THR A 174 16.27 7.22 -20.78
C THR A 174 16.51 8.10 -19.56
N GLY A 175 15.43 8.62 -18.95
CA GLY A 175 15.41 9.31 -17.66
C GLY A 175 15.27 8.39 -16.43
N PRO A 176 15.54 7.07 -16.58
CA PRO A 176 14.94 5.94 -15.84
C PRO A 176 13.85 6.29 -14.81
N THR A 177 12.62 6.57 -15.27
CA THR A 177 11.46 6.72 -14.38
C THR A 177 10.23 6.01 -14.92
N VAL A 178 9.29 5.71 -14.01
CA VAL A 178 7.96 5.20 -14.31
C VAL A 178 6.92 6.03 -13.59
N ARG A 179 5.81 6.30 -14.26
CA ARG A 179 4.59 6.84 -13.67
C ARG A 179 3.59 5.71 -13.50
N TYR A 180 3.17 5.47 -12.26
CA TYR A 180 2.34 4.34 -11.87
C TYR A 180 1.08 4.84 -11.17
N GLU A 181 -0.08 4.27 -11.50
CA GLU A 181 -1.36 4.61 -10.89
C GLU A 181 -1.42 4.20 -9.41
N LEU A 182 -1.98 5.09 -8.57
CA LEU A 182 -2.18 4.84 -7.14
C LEU A 182 -3.62 4.41 -6.87
N THR A 183 -3.78 3.58 -5.84
CA THR A 183 -5.08 3.19 -5.31
C THR A 183 -5.33 3.93 -3.99
N ASP A 184 -6.53 4.47 -3.81
CA ASP A 184 -6.93 5.11 -2.56
C ASP A 184 -7.38 4.09 -1.51
N GLY A 185 -7.09 4.39 -0.24
CA GLY A 185 -7.61 3.65 0.91
C GLY A 185 -7.45 4.41 2.22
N PHE A 186 -7.49 3.67 3.32
CA PHE A 186 -7.39 4.24 4.66
C PHE A 186 -6.43 3.44 5.53
N ALA A 187 -5.66 4.15 6.35
CA ALA A 187 -4.90 3.55 7.43
C ALA A 187 -5.01 4.43 8.67
N ARG A 188 -5.36 3.81 9.80
CA ARG A 188 -5.43 4.50 11.12
C ARG A 188 -6.33 5.75 11.08
N GLY A 189 -7.44 5.69 10.36
CA GLY A 189 -8.40 6.79 10.24
C GLY A 189 -8.07 7.83 9.18
N ASN A 190 -6.86 7.79 8.58
CA ASN A 190 -6.41 8.78 7.61
C ASN A 190 -6.41 8.21 6.19
N PRO A 191 -6.70 9.02 5.16
CA PRO A 191 -6.53 8.63 3.76
C PRO A 191 -5.08 8.28 3.44
N VAL A 192 -4.90 7.23 2.64
CA VAL A 192 -3.59 6.83 2.11
C VAL A 192 -3.69 6.52 0.63
N GLU A 193 -2.57 6.68 -0.06
CA GLU A 193 -2.37 6.29 -1.46
C GLU A 193 -1.29 5.20 -1.52
N TYR A 194 -1.61 4.07 -2.13
CA TYR A 194 -0.71 2.92 -2.26
C TYR A 194 -0.59 2.45 -3.70
N ALA A 195 0.56 1.88 -4.04
CA ALA A 195 0.83 1.32 -5.36
C ALA A 195 0.73 -0.20 -5.30
N SER A 196 -0.44 -0.78 -5.57
CA SER A 196 -0.56 -2.25 -5.69
C SER A 196 0.18 -2.74 -6.92
N THR A 197 1.04 -3.76 -6.83
CA THR A 197 1.82 -4.26 -7.98
C THR A 197 1.65 -5.74 -8.28
N ASP A 198 1.37 -6.56 -7.25
CA ASP A 198 1.27 -8.01 -7.39
C ASP A 198 0.21 -8.60 -6.44
N SER A 199 -0.39 -9.73 -6.80
CA SER A 199 -1.25 -10.51 -5.93
C SER A 199 -0.99 -12.01 -6.07
N SER A 200 -1.11 -12.74 -4.96
CA SER A 200 -0.99 -14.19 -4.96
C SER A 200 -2.28 -14.92 -5.35
N ASP A 201 -3.38 -14.20 -5.58
CA ASP A 201 -4.65 -14.73 -6.06
C ASP A 201 -5.00 -14.12 -7.42
N ALA A 202 -5.44 -14.95 -8.37
CA ALA A 202 -5.71 -14.49 -9.73
C ALA A 202 -6.95 -13.57 -9.81
N GLY A 203 -7.96 -13.81 -8.97
CA GLY A 203 -9.15 -12.95 -8.92
C GLY A 203 -8.81 -11.58 -8.34
N ALA A 204 -8.04 -11.54 -7.25
CA ALA A 204 -7.54 -10.30 -6.67
C ALA A 204 -6.59 -9.56 -7.63
N ALA A 205 -5.68 -10.28 -8.30
CA ALA A 205 -4.81 -9.69 -9.32
C ALA A 205 -5.61 -9.01 -10.44
N ALA A 206 -6.66 -9.67 -10.92
CA ALA A 206 -7.58 -9.08 -11.90
C ALA A 206 -8.35 -7.89 -11.31
N ILE A 207 -8.86 -7.94 -10.08
CA ILE A 207 -9.62 -6.82 -9.50
C ILE A 207 -8.72 -5.61 -9.28
N GLU A 208 -7.50 -5.81 -8.78
CA GLU A 208 -6.56 -4.74 -8.47
C GLU A 208 -5.76 -4.23 -9.66
N ASP A 209 -5.85 -4.89 -10.82
CA ASP A 209 -5.12 -4.53 -12.05
C ASP A 209 -3.59 -4.66 -11.87
N VAL A 210 -3.17 -5.85 -11.40
CA VAL A 210 -1.80 -6.15 -10.97
C VAL A 210 -1.33 -7.53 -11.43
N THR A 211 -0.03 -7.80 -11.29
CA THR A 211 0.58 -9.07 -11.67
C THR A 211 0.09 -10.22 -10.78
N PHE A 212 -0.33 -11.32 -11.38
CA PHE A 212 -0.59 -12.56 -10.65
C PHE A 212 0.73 -13.29 -10.34
N ALA A 213 1.11 -13.35 -9.06
CA ALA A 213 2.35 -13.91 -8.54
C ALA A 213 2.06 -14.95 -7.43
N PRO A 214 1.69 -16.20 -7.76
CA PRO A 214 1.23 -17.18 -6.77
C PRO A 214 2.29 -17.56 -5.73
N ALA A 215 3.58 -17.52 -6.09
CA ALA A 215 4.68 -17.85 -5.17
C ALA A 215 4.75 -16.91 -3.96
N LEU A 216 4.26 -15.67 -4.12
CA LEU A 216 4.19 -14.65 -3.08
C LEU A 216 3.43 -15.17 -1.84
N ASN A 217 2.41 -16.03 -2.01
CA ASN A 217 1.63 -16.57 -0.88
C ASN A 217 2.43 -17.46 0.07
N ALA A 218 3.68 -17.81 -0.24
CA ALA A 218 4.55 -18.51 0.69
C ALA A 218 5.14 -17.59 1.78
N ALA A 219 4.89 -16.28 1.73
CA ALA A 219 5.41 -15.34 2.71
C ALA A 219 4.85 -15.70 4.10
N PRO A 220 5.71 -15.93 5.11
CA PRO A 220 5.28 -16.43 6.40
C PRO A 220 4.57 -15.32 7.18
N PHE A 221 3.59 -15.61 8.03
CA PHE A 221 2.67 -16.72 7.88
C PHE A 221 1.25 -16.18 7.75
N ALA A 222 0.37 -16.93 7.10
CA ALA A 222 -1.03 -16.54 6.92
C ALA A 222 -1.71 -16.30 8.27
N GLY A 223 -2.45 -15.18 8.40
CA GLY A 223 -3.04 -14.69 9.65
C GLY A 223 -2.04 -13.97 10.58
N GLY A 224 -0.75 -13.92 10.23
CA GLY A 224 0.28 -13.29 11.04
C GLY A 224 0.40 -11.78 10.76
N ASP A 225 0.21 -10.96 11.79
CA ASP A 225 0.41 -9.50 11.76
C ASP A 225 1.57 -9.03 12.67
N GLY A 226 2.14 -9.95 13.46
CA GLY A 226 3.29 -9.70 14.34
C GLY A 226 4.59 -9.37 13.59
N THR A 227 5.64 -9.08 14.34
CA THR A 227 6.99 -8.81 13.79
C THR A 227 7.69 -10.08 13.30
N ASP A 228 7.17 -11.25 13.66
CA ASP A 228 7.58 -12.60 13.25
C ASP A 228 6.90 -13.08 11.94
N SER A 229 6.02 -12.25 11.37
CA SER A 229 5.40 -12.44 10.05
C SER A 229 5.98 -11.45 9.04
N ALA A 230 6.05 -11.86 7.78
CA ALA A 230 6.27 -11.00 6.62
C ALA A 230 5.01 -10.27 6.17
N ARG A 231 3.82 -10.67 6.64
CA ARG A 231 2.53 -10.09 6.23
C ARG A 231 2.00 -9.07 7.24
N ALA A 232 1.16 -8.15 6.80
CA ALA A 232 0.40 -7.20 7.61
C ALA A 232 -1.08 -7.27 7.27
N SER A 233 -1.99 -6.96 8.18
CA SER A 233 -3.42 -7.13 7.90
C SER A 233 -4.03 -6.00 7.07
N LEU A 234 -4.90 -6.38 6.12
CA LEU A 234 -5.76 -5.47 5.35
C LEU A 234 -7.20 -5.99 5.36
N ALA A 235 -8.17 -5.10 5.46
CA ALA A 235 -9.58 -5.42 5.27
C ALA A 235 -10.08 -4.87 3.92
N ALA A 236 -10.64 -5.74 3.09
CA ALA A 236 -11.27 -5.39 1.82
C ALA A 236 -12.75 -5.74 1.89
N PHE A 237 -13.63 -4.73 1.85
CA PHE A 237 -15.06 -4.96 1.95
C PHE A 237 -15.63 -5.54 0.65
N THR A 238 -16.37 -6.64 0.72
CA THR A 238 -16.98 -7.29 -0.46
C THR A 238 -18.34 -6.69 -0.80
N ASN A 239 -19.02 -6.14 0.19
CA ASN A 239 -20.26 -5.37 0.07
C ASN A 239 -20.15 -4.07 0.88
N GLY A 240 -21.03 -3.12 0.59
CA GLY A 240 -21.02 -1.80 1.22
C GLY A 240 -21.91 -0.84 0.48
N LYS A 241 -21.92 0.43 0.90
CA LYS A 241 -22.65 1.46 0.15
C LYS A 241 -21.98 1.69 -1.21
N THR A 242 -22.80 1.99 -2.20
CA THR A 242 -22.41 2.37 -3.56
C THR A 242 -22.93 3.80 -3.84
N GLY A 243 -22.44 4.41 -4.91
CA GLY A 243 -22.71 5.77 -5.34
C GLY A 243 -21.47 6.66 -5.20
N VAL A 244 -20.96 7.19 -6.30
CA VAL A 244 -19.75 8.04 -6.36
C VAL A 244 -19.77 9.22 -5.38
N GLY A 245 -20.96 9.77 -5.10
CA GLY A 245 -21.16 10.88 -4.16
C GLY A 245 -21.54 10.48 -2.74
N ASP A 246 -21.70 9.19 -2.44
CA ASP A 246 -22.05 8.74 -1.08
C ASP A 246 -20.79 8.77 -0.19
N PRO A 247 -20.76 9.56 0.90
CA PRO A 247 -19.61 9.63 1.79
C PRO A 247 -19.30 8.31 2.49
N ASP A 248 -20.23 7.35 2.52
CA ASP A 248 -20.03 6.01 3.07
C ASP A 248 -19.69 4.95 2.00
N ARG A 249 -19.56 5.33 0.72
CA ARG A 249 -19.20 4.42 -0.38
C ARG A 249 -17.89 3.69 -0.07
N GLN A 250 -17.90 2.36 -0.11
CA GLN A 250 -16.73 1.52 0.15
C GLN A 250 -16.97 0.09 -0.33
N GLY A 251 -15.91 -0.55 -0.82
CA GLY A 251 -15.86 -1.98 -1.09
C GLY A 251 -15.58 -2.33 -2.55
N LEU A 252 -15.15 -3.58 -2.74
CA LEU A 252 -14.92 -4.21 -4.04
C LEU A 252 -16.17 -4.16 -4.93
N ASN A 253 -17.37 -4.24 -4.34
CA ASN A 253 -18.63 -4.06 -5.07
C ASN A 253 -18.71 -2.69 -5.75
N SER A 254 -18.41 -1.62 -5.02
CA SER A 254 -18.43 -0.26 -5.57
C SER A 254 -17.34 -0.05 -6.63
N ALA A 255 -16.14 -0.60 -6.39
CA ALA A 255 -15.04 -0.53 -7.34
C ALA A 255 -15.37 -1.23 -8.66
N LEU A 256 -15.93 -2.45 -8.59
CA LEU A 256 -16.34 -3.21 -9.77
C LEU A 256 -17.52 -2.57 -10.53
N LEU A 257 -18.32 -1.73 -9.87
CA LEU A 257 -19.35 -0.91 -10.51
C LEU A 257 -18.78 0.38 -11.14
N GLY A 258 -17.46 0.60 -11.08
CA GLY A 258 -16.79 1.75 -11.70
C GLY A 258 -16.82 3.01 -10.84
N GLU A 259 -16.99 2.89 -9.51
CA GLU A 259 -17.15 4.04 -8.62
C GLU A 259 -15.83 4.52 -7.98
N GLY A 260 -14.68 4.08 -8.49
CA GLY A 260 -13.33 4.41 -8.02
C GLY A 260 -12.65 3.28 -7.23
N SER A 261 -11.59 3.59 -6.47
CA SER A 261 -10.86 2.59 -5.66
C SER A 261 -11.76 1.88 -4.65
N PRO A 262 -11.45 0.63 -4.22
CA PRO A 262 -12.27 -0.09 -3.25
C PRO A 262 -12.23 0.50 -1.83
N LEU A 263 -11.26 1.39 -1.56
CA LEU A 263 -11.03 2.04 -0.29
C LEU A 263 -10.75 1.05 0.83
N ASN A 264 -9.82 0.13 0.54
CA ASN A 264 -9.33 -0.87 1.49
C ASN A 264 -8.79 -0.23 2.76
N VAL A 265 -8.85 -0.97 3.87
CA VAL A 265 -8.42 -0.52 5.19
C VAL A 265 -7.15 -1.26 5.60
N LEU A 266 -6.03 -0.55 5.64
CA LEU A 266 -4.70 -1.07 5.91
C LEU A 266 -4.34 -0.85 7.39
N ALA A 267 -3.81 -1.87 8.06
CA ALA A 267 -3.62 -1.82 9.51
C ALA A 267 -2.48 -0.89 9.96
N TRP A 268 -1.42 -0.77 9.14
CA TRP A 268 -0.17 -0.12 9.53
C TRP A 268 0.34 0.83 8.44
N THR A 269 1.09 1.84 8.84
CA THR A 269 1.79 2.76 7.91
C THR A 269 3.32 2.55 7.98
N PRO A 270 4.10 2.89 6.93
CA PRO A 270 5.54 2.59 6.87
C PRO A 270 6.40 3.11 8.03
N ASN A 271 5.92 4.10 8.78
CA ASN A 271 6.57 4.61 9.99
C ASN A 271 6.29 3.80 11.26
N GLN A 272 5.76 2.58 11.14
CA GLN A 272 5.35 1.73 12.25
C GLN A 272 6.01 0.36 12.13
N GLY A 273 6.49 -0.20 13.25
CA GLY A 273 7.27 -1.45 13.23
C GLY A 273 6.52 -2.71 12.79
N ARG A 274 5.19 -2.66 12.63
CA ARG A 274 4.37 -3.77 12.12
C ARG A 274 4.01 -3.65 10.63
N TYR A 275 4.45 -2.57 9.97
CA TYR A 275 4.22 -2.38 8.54
C TYR A 275 4.92 -3.45 7.70
N SER A 276 4.16 -3.95 6.74
CA SER A 276 4.64 -4.70 5.59
C SER A 276 3.87 -4.24 4.35
N PRO A 277 4.50 -4.17 3.17
CA PRO A 277 3.76 -3.97 1.92
C PRO A 277 2.95 -5.22 1.53
N LEU A 278 3.25 -6.38 2.15
CA LEU A 278 2.51 -7.63 1.95
C LEU A 278 1.25 -7.67 2.83
N TRP A 279 0.10 -7.41 2.23
CA TRP A 279 -1.17 -7.37 2.92
C TRP A 279 -1.87 -8.71 2.91
N ASP A 280 -2.07 -9.30 4.08
CA ASP A 280 -2.92 -10.47 4.29
C ASP A 280 -4.38 -10.03 4.28
N VAL A 281 -5.06 -10.38 3.19
CA VAL A 281 -6.39 -9.83 2.90
C VAL A 281 -7.43 -10.52 3.76
N HIS A 282 -8.23 -9.71 4.44
CA HIS A 282 -9.44 -10.11 5.15
C HIS A 282 -10.63 -9.60 4.35
N LEU A 283 -11.22 -10.47 3.52
CA LEU A 283 -12.47 -10.16 2.84
C LEU A 283 -13.58 -9.98 3.88
N SER A 284 -14.12 -8.77 3.95
CA SER A 284 -15.05 -8.33 4.97
C SER A 284 -16.44 -8.14 4.38
N THR A 285 -17.43 -8.86 4.89
CA THR A 285 -18.82 -8.77 4.42
C THR A 285 -19.70 -8.27 5.56
N TRP A 286 -20.37 -7.14 5.38
CA TRP A 286 -21.44 -6.69 6.28
C TRP A 286 -22.53 -7.76 6.37
N ALA A 287 -22.89 -8.14 7.59
CA ALA A 287 -23.89 -9.16 7.85
C ALA A 287 -25.30 -8.71 7.41
N PRO A 288 -26.21 -9.66 7.10
CA PRO A 288 -27.59 -9.32 6.76
C PRO A 288 -28.28 -8.48 7.85
N GLY A 289 -28.96 -7.40 7.44
CA GLY A 289 -29.65 -6.48 8.35
C GLY A 289 -28.79 -5.33 8.90
N GLU A 290 -27.48 -5.37 8.68
CA GLU A 290 -26.60 -4.24 9.00
C GLU A 290 -26.75 -3.10 7.99
N THR A 291 -26.55 -1.88 8.47
CA THR A 291 -26.41 -0.70 7.60
C THR A 291 -24.92 -0.42 7.41
N PRO A 292 -24.34 -0.64 6.22
CA PRO A 292 -22.93 -0.39 5.98
C PRO A 292 -22.56 1.08 6.22
N THR A 293 -21.42 1.30 6.87
CA THR A 293 -20.77 2.61 6.97
C THR A 293 -19.32 2.49 6.55
N ARG A 294 -18.69 3.58 6.10
CA ARG A 294 -17.28 3.54 5.73
C ARG A 294 -16.42 3.26 6.96
N GLN A 295 -15.56 2.25 6.86
CA GLN A 295 -14.54 1.97 7.85
C GLN A 295 -13.19 2.50 7.37
N THR A 296 -12.42 3.07 8.29
CA THR A 296 -11.11 3.67 8.00
C THR A 296 -9.99 3.15 8.92
N GLU A 297 -10.33 2.24 9.83
CA GLU A 297 -9.42 1.64 10.81
C GLU A 297 -9.60 0.13 10.87
N PHE A 298 -8.51 -0.62 10.70
CA PHE A 298 -8.57 -2.09 10.68
C PHE A 298 -9.08 -2.65 12.02
N ALA A 299 -8.63 -2.08 13.15
CA ALA A 299 -9.09 -2.48 14.48
C ALA A 299 -10.62 -2.36 14.62
N ARG A 300 -11.21 -1.31 14.04
CA ARG A 300 -12.67 -1.13 14.04
C ARG A 300 -13.38 -2.22 13.24
N VAL A 301 -12.80 -2.67 12.12
CA VAL A 301 -13.34 -3.79 11.34
C VAL A 301 -13.29 -5.08 12.17
N ALA A 302 -12.21 -5.31 12.91
CA ALA A 302 -12.09 -6.44 13.83
C ALA A 302 -13.15 -6.39 14.94
N ASP A 303 -13.38 -5.24 15.58
CA ASP A 303 -14.44 -5.08 16.59
C ASP A 303 -15.84 -5.38 16.02
N LEU A 304 -16.11 -4.95 14.77
CA LEU A 304 -17.35 -5.25 14.08
C LEU A 304 -17.51 -6.75 13.80
N ALA A 305 -16.41 -7.44 13.50
CA ALA A 305 -16.40 -8.87 13.29
C ALA A 305 -16.61 -9.66 14.58
N GLU A 306 -15.98 -9.26 15.68
CA GLU A 306 -16.22 -9.84 17.01
C GLU A 306 -17.68 -9.66 17.46
N ALA A 307 -18.30 -8.55 17.08
CA ALA A 307 -19.72 -8.29 17.30
C ALA A 307 -20.67 -9.01 16.31
N GLY A 308 -20.14 -9.78 15.34
CA GLY A 308 -20.93 -10.50 14.34
C GLY A 308 -21.57 -9.62 13.25
N ARG A 309 -21.17 -8.34 13.17
CA ARG A 309 -21.69 -7.35 12.20
C ARG A 309 -20.93 -7.39 10.87
N VAL A 310 -19.69 -7.87 10.90
CA VAL A 310 -18.87 -8.19 9.74
C VAL A 310 -18.48 -9.67 9.80
N THR A 311 -18.45 -10.33 8.66
CA THR A 311 -18.10 -11.76 8.53
C THR A 311 -17.07 -11.95 7.43
N ALA A 312 -16.47 -13.14 7.34
CA ALA A 312 -15.69 -13.51 6.16
C ALA A 312 -16.60 -13.64 4.93
N PHE A 313 -16.01 -13.50 3.74
CA PHE A 313 -16.68 -13.84 2.48
C PHE A 313 -16.43 -15.32 2.10
N PRO A 314 -17.44 -16.05 1.57
CA PRO A 314 -18.84 -15.65 1.41
C PRO A 314 -19.66 -15.71 2.71
N SER A 315 -19.16 -16.41 3.72
CA SER A 315 -19.75 -16.49 5.06
C SER A 315 -18.76 -17.12 6.04
N GLY A 316 -18.97 -16.92 7.33
CA GLY A 316 -18.22 -17.60 8.40
C GLY A 316 -17.40 -16.63 9.27
N PRO A 317 -16.59 -17.16 10.20
CA PRO A 317 -15.75 -16.35 11.06
C PRO A 317 -14.80 -15.47 10.24
N TRP A 318 -14.72 -14.19 10.60
CA TRP A 318 -13.82 -13.26 9.94
C TRP A 318 -12.35 -13.61 10.24
N GLY A 319 -11.50 -13.49 9.21
CA GLY A 319 -10.10 -13.86 9.27
C GLY A 319 -9.42 -13.72 7.90
N ALA A 320 -8.15 -14.12 7.83
CA ALA A 320 -7.38 -14.10 6.59
C ALA A 320 -8.06 -14.95 5.52
N SER A 321 -8.14 -14.41 4.30
CA SER A 321 -8.84 -15.02 3.16
C SER A 321 -7.96 -15.98 2.34
N GLY A 322 -6.72 -16.21 2.79
CA GLY A 322 -5.81 -17.21 2.22
C GLY A 322 -4.93 -16.70 1.07
N PHE A 323 -4.91 -15.40 0.81
CA PHE A 323 -4.06 -14.77 -0.21
C PHE A 323 -3.52 -13.43 0.29
N ILE A 324 -2.48 -12.95 -0.40
CA ILE A 324 -1.88 -11.65 -0.12
C ILE A 324 -1.79 -10.79 -1.38
N VAL A 325 -1.72 -9.48 -1.16
CA VAL A 325 -1.45 -8.47 -2.18
C VAL A 325 -0.23 -7.65 -1.76
N ASP A 326 0.62 -7.32 -2.72
CA ASP A 326 1.75 -6.43 -2.51
C ASP A 326 1.34 -5.00 -2.87
N CYS A 327 1.15 -4.16 -1.85
CA CYS A 327 0.65 -2.79 -2.01
C CYS A 327 1.39 -1.79 -1.12
N PRO A 328 2.63 -1.42 -1.47
CA PRO A 328 3.38 -0.35 -0.80
C PRO A 328 2.55 0.93 -0.58
N ILE A 329 2.46 1.39 0.67
CA ILE A 329 1.88 2.71 0.97
C ILE A 329 2.88 3.78 0.56
N ILE A 330 2.51 4.60 -0.42
CA ILE A 330 3.36 5.66 -0.96
C ILE A 330 3.18 6.94 -0.15
N ALA A 331 1.94 7.30 0.18
CA ALA A 331 1.65 8.53 0.90
C ALA A 331 0.44 8.45 1.83
N GLN A 332 0.39 9.38 2.78
CA GLN A 332 -0.73 9.64 3.67
C GLN A 332 -1.04 11.15 3.66
N ARG A 333 -2.32 11.48 3.66
CA ARG A 333 -2.81 12.86 3.79
C ARG A 333 -3.39 13.08 5.18
#